data_AF-A0A6N9C4G9-F1
#
_entry.id   AF-A0A6N9C4G9-F1
#
_cell.length_a   1.000
_cell.length_b   1.000
_cell.length_c   1.000
_cell.angle_alpha   90.00
_cell.angle_beta   90.00
_cell.angle_gamma   90.00
#
_symmetry.space_group_name_H-M   'P 1'
#
loop_
_entity.id
_entity.type
_entity.pdbx_description
1 polymer ?
#
loop_
_entity_poly.entity_id
_entity_poly.type
_entity_poly.pdbx_seq_one_letter_code
_entity_poly.pdbx_strand_id
1 'polypeptide(L)' 'MPVIKLSEADWGEAWRLLIQEGGTTRISEGRIYIVSGRQIELLQDKQLPFEVLDESDRNSVRGL' A
#
# COMPACT_ATOMS: atom_id res chain seq x y z
N MET A 1 -6.25 10.07 -1.58
CA MET A 1 -5.01 9.28 -1.49
C MET A 1 -5.39 7.84 -1.17
N PRO A 2 -5.11 6.89 -2.07
CA PRO A 2 -5.42 5.48 -1.86
C PRO A 2 -4.74 4.89 -0.63
N VAL A 3 -5.39 3.88 -0.04
CA VAL A 3 -4.82 3.05 1.01
C VAL A 3 -4.74 1.63 0.47
N ILE A 4 -3.57 1.01 0.60
CA ILE A 4 -3.34 -0.35 0.14
C ILE A 4 -2.81 -1.21 1.27
N LYS A 5 -3.06 -2.51 1.18
CA LYS A 5 -2.41 -3.55 1.97
C LYS A 5 -1.50 -4.37 1.07
N LEU A 6 -0.23 -4.46 1.43
CA LEU A 6 0.73 -5.29 0.69
C LEU A 6 0.65 -6.75 1.16
N SER A 7 0.70 -7.68 0.20
CA SER A 7 0.76 -9.12 0.49
C SER A 7 2.09 -9.52 1.14
N GLU A 8 2.13 -10.64 1.85
CA GLU A 8 3.35 -11.16 2.49
C GLU A 8 4.42 -11.59 1.48
N ALA A 9 3.99 -12.25 0.39
CA ALA A 9 4.87 -12.95 -0.54
C ALA A 9 5.94 -12.03 -1.14
N ASP A 10 5.56 -10.80 -1.51
CA ASP A 10 6.42 -9.86 -2.22
C ASP A 10 6.52 -8.50 -1.51
N TRP A 11 6.23 -8.48 -0.20
CA TRP A 11 6.20 -7.24 0.58
C TRP A 11 7.49 -6.42 0.44
N GLY A 12 8.65 -7.07 0.51
CA GLY A 12 9.93 -6.38 0.47
C GLY A 12 10.21 -5.70 -0.87
N GLU A 13 9.75 -6.30 -1.98
CA GLU A 13 9.88 -5.70 -3.31
C GLU A 13 8.90 -4.54 -3.49
N ALA A 14 7.62 -4.76 -3.18
CA ALA A 14 6.61 -3.73 -3.24
C ALA A 14 6.94 -2.52 -2.35
N TRP A 15 7.41 -2.77 -1.12
CA TRP A 15 7.84 -1.70 -0.22
C TRP A 15 9.00 -0.88 -0.80
N ARG A 16 10.02 -1.54 -1.36
CA ARG A 16 11.15 -0.84 -2.00
C ARG A 16 10.70 -0.01 -3.19
N LEU A 17 9.79 -0.53 -4.02
CA LEU A 17 9.27 0.20 -5.17
C LEU A 17 8.52 1.46 -4.73
N LEU A 18 7.69 1.36 -3.70
CA LEU A 18 6.93 2.48 -3.16
C LEU A 18 7.84 3.61 -2.65
N ILE A 19 8.82 3.28 -1.81
CA ILE A 19 9.74 4.29 -1.24
C ILE A 19 10.67 4.92 -2.28
N GLN A 20 10.98 4.21 -3.37
CA GLN A 20 11.80 4.73 -4.46
C GLN A 20 11.03 5.76 -5.30
N GLU A 21 9.73 5.53 -5.53
CA GLU A 21 8.89 6.47 -6.26
C GLU A 21 8.54 7.72 -5.44
N GLY A 22 8.40 7.58 -4.11
CA GLY A 22 8.11 8.72 -3.26
C GLY A 22 7.76 8.37 -1.81
N GLY A 23 7.35 9.37 -1.05
CA GLY A 23 6.98 9.20 0.35
C GLY A 23 5.73 8.32 0.49
N THR A 24 5.85 7.22 1.23
CA THR A 24 4.73 6.37 1.61
C THR A 24 4.59 6.37 3.12
N THR A 25 3.36 6.50 3.62
CA THR A 25 3.07 6.47 5.07
C THR A 25 2.49 5.12 5.45
N ARG A 26 3.16 4.40 6.35
CA ARG A 26 2.59 3.20 6.98
C ARG A 26 1.59 3.64 8.05
N ILE A 27 0.37 3.09 8.00
CA ILE A 27 -0.71 3.47 8.92
C ILE A 27 -1.14 2.35 9.86
N SER A 28 -0.59 1.14 9.72
CA SER A 28 -0.85 0.01 10.62
C SER A 28 0.26 -1.04 10.56
N GLU A 29 0.33 -1.88 11.58
CA GLU A 29 1.20 -3.04 11.62
C GLU A 29 0.92 -4.03 10.48
N GLY A 30 -0.32 -4.09 9.99
CA GLY A 30 -0.76 -4.99 8.90
C GLY A 30 -0.22 -4.69 7.49
N ARG A 31 0.90 -3.95 7.36
CA ARG A 31 1.52 -3.52 6.08
C ARG A 31 0.53 -2.73 5.22
N ILE A 32 -0.16 -1.82 5.89
CA ILE A 32 -1.14 -0.93 5.28
C ILE A 32 -0.48 0.43 5.08
N TYR A 33 -0.61 0.96 3.86
CA TYR A 33 0.12 2.13 3.41
C TYR A 33 -0.80 3.11 2.69
N ILE A 34 -0.62 4.40 2.97
CA ILE A 34 -1.15 5.47 2.13
C ILE A 34 -0.17 5.69 0.97
N VAL A 35 -0.67 5.58 -0.25
CA VAL A 35 0.11 5.71 -1.49
C VAL A 35 -0.47 6.75 -2.43
N SER A 36 0.29 7.13 -3.45
CA SER A 36 -0.18 7.96 -4.57
C SER A 36 -0.81 7.08 -5.67
N GLY A 37 -1.50 7.71 -6.63
CA GLY A 37 -2.01 7.00 -7.82
C GLY A 37 -0.89 6.37 -8.66
N ARG A 38 0.21 7.11 -8.86
CA ARG A 38 1.39 6.63 -9.60
C ARG A 38 2.04 5.41 -8.94
N GLN A 39 2.04 5.35 -7.62
CA GLN A 39 2.52 4.19 -6.87
C GLN A 39 1.64 2.95 -7.10
N ILE A 40 0.33 3.11 -7.30
CA ILE A 40 -0.55 2.00 -7.70
C ILE A 40 -0.21 1.51 -9.10
N GLU A 41 -0.05 2.42 -10.06
CA GLU A 41 0.32 2.08 -11.43
C GLU A 41 1.63 1.28 -11.45
N LEU A 42 2.64 1.69 -10.68
CA LEU A 42 3.90 0.96 -10.56
C LEU A 42 3.74 -0.46 -10.00
N LEU A 43 2.89 -0.64 -8.97
CA LEU A 43 2.62 -1.97 -8.43
C LEU A 43 1.92 -2.86 -9.47
N GLN A 44 1.00 -2.30 -10.25
CA GLN A 44 0.29 -3.00 -11.34
C GLN A 44 1.24 -3.37 -12.48
N ASP A 45 2.10 -2.44 -12.92
CA ASP A 45 3.09 -2.66 -13.98
C ASP A 45 4.08 -3.78 -13.61
N LYS A 46 4.43 -3.87 -12.32
CA LYS A 46 5.29 -4.92 -11.78
C LYS A 46 4.53 -6.19 -11.39
N GLN A 47 3.21 -6.21 -11.56
CA GLN A 47 2.34 -7.33 -11.17
C GLN A 47 2.53 -7.75 -9.70
N LEU A 48 2.83 -6.78 -8.84
CA LEU A 48 3.03 -7.03 -7.42
C LEU A 48 1.68 -7.17 -6.72
N PRO A 49 1.51 -8.15 -5.82
CA PRO A 49 0.25 -8.39 -5.15
C PRO A 49 -0.06 -7.33 -4.08
N PHE A 50 -1.16 -6.62 -4.25
CA PHE A 50 -1.71 -5.68 -3.26
C PHE A 50 -3.25 -5.69 -3.27
N GLU A 51 -3.83 -5.21 -2.18
CA GLU A 51 -5.26 -4.98 -2.03
C GLU A 51 -5.51 -3.49 -1.80
N VAL A 52 -6.48 -2.92 -2.52
CA VAL A 52 -6.93 -1.53 -2.28
C VAL A 52 -8.03 -1.55 -1.22
N LEU A 53 -7.80 -0.83 -0.12
CA LEU A 53 -8.76 -0.70 0.96
C LEU A 53 -9.74 0.44 0.66
N ASP A 54 -11.03 0.14 0.75
CA ASP A 54 -12.12 1.10 0.61
C ASP A 54 -12.25 1.99 1.85
N GLU A 55 -13.16 2.96 1.84
CA GLU A 55 -13.33 3.88 2.98
C GLU A 55 -13.80 3.18 4.27
N SER A 56 -14.56 2.09 4.13
CA SER A 56 -15.05 1.28 5.25
C SER A 56 -13.90 0.59 5.98
N ASP A 57 -12.98 0.00 5.21
CA ASP A 57 -11.80 -0.64 5.75
C ASP A 57 -10.87 0.38 6.41
N ARG A 58 -10.66 1.55 5.78
CA ARG A 58 -9.79 2.63 6.30
C ARG A 58 -10.18 3.11 7.69
N ASN A 59 -11.48 3.24 7.97
CA ASN A 59 -11.96 3.66 9.29
C ASN A 59 -11.69 2.61 10.36
N SER A 60 -11.73 1.32 9.99
CA SER A 60 -11.40 0.21 10.89
C SER A 60 -9.90 0.17 11.22
N VAL A 61 -9.04 0.57 10.28
CA VAL A 61 -7.58 0.63 10.50
C VAL A 61 -7.16 1.81 11.39
N ARG A 62 -7.87 2.94 11.30
CA ARG A 62 -7.58 4.16 12.09
C ARG A 62 -8.12 4.10 13.53
N GLY A 63 -9.00 3.16 13.83
CA GLY A 63 -9.61 2.99 15.15
C GLY A 63 -8.80 2.15 16.15
N LEU A 64 -7.55 1.81 15.84
CA LEU A 64 -6.60 1.09 16.70
C LEU A 64 -5.47 2.01 17.17
#